data_AF-D3SW25-F1
#
_entry.id   AF-D3SW25-F1
#
_cell.length_a   1.000
_cell.length_b   1.000
_cell.length_c   1.000
_cell.angle_alpha   90.00
_cell.angle_beta   90.00
_cell.angle_gamma   90.00
#
_symmetry.space_group_name_H-M   'P 1'
#
loop_
_entity.id
_entity.type
_entity.pdbx_description
1 polymer ?
#
loop_
_entity_poly.entity_id
_entity_poly.type
_entity_poly.pdbx_seq_one_letter_code
_entity_poly.pdbx_strand_id
1 'polypeptide(L)'
;MDLLLLAIVVGIPLAWHIGLTAFTYYDAGNVGLEPPMKWAAITFFIPLFGFFIYLFERSELDYDPETDPYRGHNFNIHPSRADDTPIRSRGDNRLSPEDEQEGGVGSDRDRNGESTTDHNSVPSNDSDQRNSREAENDRSSSRWE
;
A
#
# COMPACT_ATOMS: atom_id res chain seq x y z
N MET A 1 -7.40 11.77 37.03
CA MET A 1 -6.16 10.96 37.15
C MET A 1 -5.55 11.28 38.50
N ASP A 2 -5.19 10.26 39.28
CA ASP A 2 -4.48 10.46 40.54
C ASP A 2 -3.08 11.03 40.25
N LEU A 3 -2.74 12.14 40.92
CA LEU A 3 -1.49 12.85 40.69
C LEU A 3 -0.28 12.02 41.14
N LEU A 4 -0.45 11.17 42.16
CA LEU A 4 0.59 10.24 42.61
C LEU A 4 0.84 9.16 41.55
N LEU A 5 -0.23 8.60 40.97
CA LEU A 5 -0.12 7.63 39.89
C LEU A 5 0.58 8.25 38.66
N LEU A 6 0.20 9.48 38.27
CA LEU A 6 0.86 10.20 37.18
C LEU A 6 2.36 10.38 37.46
N ALA A 7 2.72 10.81 38.68
CA ALA A 7 4.10 11.00 39.08
C ALA A 7 4.91 9.70 39.02
N ILE A 8 4.32 8.56 39.37
CA ILE A 8 4.97 7.25 39.27
C ILE A 8 5.15 6.85 37.79
N VAL A 9 4.08 6.93 37.01
CA VAL A 9 4.04 6.50 35.61
C VAL A 9 4.97 7.33 34.72
N VAL A 10 5.08 8.63 34.99
CA VAL A 10 5.94 9.53 34.19
C VAL A 10 7.31 9.74 34.85
N GLY A 11 7.34 9.91 36.18
CA GLY A 11 8.54 10.28 36.91
C GLY A 11 9.58 9.18 37.00
N ILE A 12 9.18 7.91 37.23
CA ILE A 12 10.14 6.81 37.30
C ILE A 12 10.85 6.61 35.94
N PRO A 13 10.14 6.49 34.80
CA PRO A 13 10.80 6.40 33.50
C PRO A 13 11.66 7.62 33.18
N LEU A 14 11.20 8.83 33.51
CA LEU A 14 11.97 10.05 33.26
C LEU A 14 13.26 10.08 34.09
N ALA A 15 13.20 9.74 35.37
CA ALA A 15 14.37 9.67 36.23
C ALA A 15 15.36 8.61 35.74
N TRP A 16 14.87 7.44 35.33
CA TRP A 16 15.70 6.38 34.75
C TRP A 16 16.37 6.83 33.46
N HIS A 17 15.63 7.51 32.57
CA HIS A 17 16.15 8.03 31.31
C HIS A 17 17.27 9.05 31.51
N ILE A 18 17.10 9.99 32.45
CA ILE A 18 18.14 10.96 32.82
C ILE A 18 19.35 10.22 33.42
N GLY A 19 19.13 9.24 34.30
CA GLY A 19 20.19 8.42 34.88
C GLY A 19 21.01 7.67 33.83
N LEU A 20 20.35 7.02 32.87
CA LEU A 20 21.02 6.33 31.76
C LEU A 20 21.75 7.30 30.83
N THR A 21 21.19 8.49 30.58
CA THR A 21 21.85 9.53 29.77
C THR A 21 23.14 9.99 30.43
N ALA A 22 23.10 10.27 31.74
CA ALA A 22 24.27 10.65 32.52
C ALA A 22 25.30 9.51 32.59
N PHE A 23 24.85 8.27 32.77
CA PHE A 23 25.70 7.08 32.72
C PHE A 23 26.39 6.97 31.36
N THR A 24 25.67 7.14 30.25
CA THR A 24 26.22 7.08 28.90
C THR A 24 27.29 8.15 28.69
N TYR A 25 27.06 9.37 29.19
CA TYR A 25 28.05 10.44 29.13
C TYR A 25 29.35 10.07 29.86
N TYR A 26 29.24 9.52 31.06
CA TYR A 26 30.39 9.09 31.86
C TYR A 26 31.11 7.90 31.21
N ASP A 27 30.35 6.88 30.80
CA ASP A 27 30.88 5.67 30.20
C ASP A 27 31.56 5.95 28.86
N ALA A 28 30.97 6.79 28.01
CA ALA A 28 31.54 7.16 26.72
C ALA A 28 32.94 7.79 26.83
N GLY A 29 33.21 8.56 27.91
CA GLY A 29 34.54 9.08 28.20
C GLY A 29 35.55 7.98 28.58
N ASN A 30 35.10 6.94 29.29
CA ASN A 30 35.97 5.84 29.73
C ASN A 30 36.26 4.82 28.63
N VAL A 31 35.30 4.57 27.72
CA VAL A 31 35.44 3.58 26.64
C VAL A 31 35.99 4.16 25.34
N GLY A 32 36.39 5.45 25.32
CA GLY A 32 36.98 6.11 24.15
C GLY A 32 35.97 6.52 23.06
N LEU A 33 34.70 6.66 23.42
CA LEU A 33 33.64 7.11 22.53
C LEU A 33 33.58 8.65 22.47
N GLU A 34 34.55 9.26 21.79
CA GLU A 34 34.62 10.71 21.65
C GLU A 34 33.76 11.26 20.48
N PRO A 35 33.13 12.44 20.64
CA PRO A 35 32.93 13.17 21.89
C PRO A 35 31.82 12.54 22.75
N PRO A 36 31.97 12.44 24.09
CA PRO A 36 30.94 11.86 24.97
C PRO A 36 29.57 12.54 24.86
N MET A 37 29.58 13.84 24.58
CA MET A 37 28.38 14.67 24.41
C MET A 37 27.51 14.23 23.22
N LYS A 38 28.12 13.69 22.15
CA LYS A 38 27.40 13.13 20.99
C LYS A 38 26.53 11.95 21.42
N TRP A 39 27.12 11.03 22.19
CA TRP A 39 26.45 9.81 22.63
C TRP A 39 25.37 10.11 23.66
N ALA A 40 25.66 11.01 24.61
CA ALA A 40 24.66 11.50 25.55
C ALA A 40 23.47 12.14 24.83
N ALA A 41 23.72 12.98 23.80
CA ALA A 41 22.66 13.58 23.01
C ALA A 41 21.82 12.52 22.28
N ILE A 42 22.45 11.54 21.62
CA ILE A 42 21.75 10.45 20.94
C ILE A 42 20.84 9.71 21.93
N THR A 43 21.37 9.27 23.07
CA THR A 43 20.59 8.58 24.11
C THR A 43 19.43 9.44 24.60
N PHE A 44 19.67 10.72 24.87
CA PHE A 44 18.65 11.63 25.35
C PHE A 44 17.50 11.82 24.36
N PHE A 45 17.81 11.94 23.06
CA PHE A 45 16.83 12.27 22.02
C PHE A 45 16.10 11.05 21.43
N ILE A 46 16.55 9.82 21.67
CA ILE A 46 15.90 8.59 21.18
C ILE A 46 14.37 8.56 21.42
N PRO A 47 13.86 8.88 22.63
CA PRO A 47 12.42 8.84 22.87
C PRO A 47 11.60 9.81 22.00
N LEU A 48 12.21 10.90 21.52
CA LEU A 48 11.49 11.83 20.63
C LEU A 48 11.15 11.19 19.30
N PHE A 49 11.98 10.28 18.78
CA PHE A 49 11.65 9.57 17.54
C PHE A 49 10.41 8.70 17.72
N GLY A 50 10.28 7.99 18.84
CA GLY A 50 9.05 7.25 19.17
C GLY A 50 7.83 8.16 19.28
N PHE A 51 8.00 9.35 19.87
CA PHE A 51 6.94 10.35 19.94
C PHE A 51 6.55 10.89 18.55
N PHE A 52 7.53 11.19 17.67
CA PHE A 52 7.24 11.64 16.31
C PHE A 52 6.56 10.54 15.48
N ILE A 53 6.98 9.28 15.60
CA ILE A 53 6.30 8.16 14.95
C ILE A 53 4.82 8.13 15.36
N TYR A 54 4.51 8.26 16.65
CA TYR A 54 3.13 8.35 17.11
C TYR A 54 2.38 9.54 16.51
N LEU A 55 3.01 10.71 16.39
CA LEU A 55 2.38 11.88 15.79
C LEU A 55 2.10 11.69 14.29
N PHE A 56 3.04 11.12 13.54
CA PHE A 56 2.85 10.82 12.13
C PHE A 56 1.74 9.79 11.93
N GLU A 57 1.79 8.68 12.66
CA GLU A 57 0.73 7.66 12.64
C GLU A 57 -0.64 8.25 12.99
N ARG A 58 -0.70 9.12 14.01
CA ARG A 58 -1.93 9.81 14.38
C ARG A 58 -2.44 10.73 13.26
N SER A 59 -1.54 11.40 12.54
CA SER A 59 -1.93 12.29 11.45
C SER A 59 -2.48 11.56 10.22
N GLU A 60 -2.13 10.28 10.04
CA GLU A 60 -2.66 9.45 8.95
C GLU A 60 -4.11 8.97 9.22
N LEU A 61 -4.58 9.05 10.46
CA LEU A 61 -5.92 8.62 10.85
C LEU A 61 -7.01 9.68 10.61
N ASP A 62 -6.66 10.90 10.22
CA ASP A 62 -7.62 11.99 9.96
C ASP A 62 -8.21 11.89 8.55
N TYR A 63 -8.69 10.69 8.19
CA TYR A 63 -9.46 10.46 6.98
C TYR A 63 -10.90 10.90 7.23
N ASP A 64 -11.31 11.96 6.55
CA ASP A 64 -12.71 12.35 6.48
C ASP A 64 -13.38 11.59 5.33
N PRO A 65 -14.22 10.59 5.64
CA PRO A 65 -14.89 9.85 4.58
C PRO A 65 -15.83 10.78 3.80
N GLU A 66 -16.41 11.83 4.39
CA GLU A 66 -17.40 12.69 3.69
C GLU A 66 -16.77 13.51 2.56
N THR A 67 -15.46 13.71 2.61
CA THR A 67 -14.69 14.43 1.59
C THR A 67 -13.85 13.52 0.70
N ASP A 68 -13.90 12.20 0.88
CA ASP A 68 -13.18 11.27 0.01
C ASP A 68 -13.80 11.23 -1.41
N PRO A 69 -13.06 11.62 -2.47
CA PRO A 69 -13.52 11.57 -3.85
C PRO A 69 -13.92 10.18 -4.34
N TYR A 70 -13.47 9.13 -3.66
CA TYR A 70 -13.73 7.73 -4.00
C TYR A 70 -14.79 7.07 -3.11
N ARG A 71 -15.37 7.80 -2.14
CA ARG A 71 -16.41 7.24 -1.27
C ARG A 71 -17.65 6.85 -2.07
N GLY A 72 -18.04 5.58 -1.98
CA GLY A 72 -19.23 5.04 -2.61
C GLY A 72 -19.10 4.84 -4.14
N HIS A 73 -17.93 5.08 -4.72
CA HIS A 73 -17.68 4.81 -6.13
C HIS A 73 -17.06 3.43 -6.36
N ASN A 74 -17.57 2.75 -7.37
CA ASN A 74 -17.00 1.57 -7.99
C ASN A 74 -15.86 2.01 -8.91
N PHE A 75 -14.63 1.67 -8.55
CA PHE A 75 -13.45 1.96 -9.37
C PHE A 75 -13.45 1.06 -10.61
N ASN A 76 -13.06 1.62 -11.75
CA ASN A 76 -12.91 0.85 -12.98
C ASN A 76 -11.64 -0.01 -12.89
N ILE A 77 -11.81 -1.26 -12.48
CA ILE A 77 -10.74 -2.24 -12.49
C ILE A 77 -10.52 -2.69 -13.94
N HIS A 78 -9.27 -2.68 -14.40
CA HIS A 78 -8.93 -3.17 -15.72
C HIS A 78 -9.33 -4.65 -15.85
N PRO A 79 -9.89 -5.12 -16.99
CA PRO A 79 -10.40 -6.48 -17.13
C PRO A 79 -9.41 -7.58 -16.73
N SER A 80 -8.12 -7.36 -17.00
CA SER A 80 -7.04 -8.30 -16.64
C SER A 80 -6.73 -8.40 -15.15
N ARG A 81 -7.32 -7.54 -14.31
CA ARG A 81 -7.12 -7.48 -12.85
C ARG A 81 -8.43 -7.55 -12.06
N ALA A 82 -9.57 -7.72 -12.75
CA ALA A 82 -10.87 -7.81 -12.11
C ALA A 82 -10.95 -8.98 -11.12
N ASP A 83 -10.24 -10.08 -11.40
CA ASP A 83 -10.17 -11.28 -10.54
C ASP A 83 -9.23 -11.12 -9.32
N ASP A 84 -8.35 -10.11 -9.28
CA ASP A 84 -7.34 -9.95 -8.21
C ASP A 84 -7.87 -9.19 -6.97
N THR A 85 -9.13 -8.72 -6.99
CA THR A 85 -9.69 -7.85 -5.94
C THR A 85 -10.94 -8.45 -5.30
N PRO A 86 -10.83 -9.17 -4.16
CA PRO A 86 -11.98 -9.75 -3.48
C PRO A 86 -12.62 -8.74 -2.51
N ILE A 87 -12.77 -7.47 -2.92
CA ILE A 87 -13.29 -6.43 -2.02
C ILE A 87 -14.61 -5.91 -2.56
N ARG A 88 -15.72 -6.46 -2.05
CA ARG A 88 -17.02 -5.79 -2.12
C ARG A 88 -16.89 -4.47 -1.35
N SER A 89 -17.00 -3.33 -2.03
CA SER A 89 -17.10 -2.03 -1.37
C SER A 89 -18.21 -2.09 -0.32
N ARG A 90 -17.88 -1.71 0.92
CA ARG A 90 -18.82 -1.66 2.04
C ARG A 90 -19.94 -0.67 1.69
N GLY A 91 -21.06 -1.19 1.16
CA GLY A 91 -22.21 -0.41 0.69
C GLY A 91 -22.75 -0.79 -0.70
N ASP A 92 -22.20 -1.81 -1.37
CA ASP A 92 -22.72 -2.26 -2.67
C ASP A 92 -24.09 -2.97 -2.50
N ASN A 93 -25.17 -2.28 -2.90
CA ASN A 93 -26.55 -2.80 -2.98
C ASN A 93 -26.84 -3.46 -4.35
N ARG A 94 -25.82 -3.94 -5.06
CA ARG A 94 -26.05 -4.76 -6.26
C ARG A 94 -26.57 -6.13 -5.85
N LEU A 95 -27.78 -6.45 -6.32
CA LEU A 95 -28.39 -7.76 -6.21
C LEU A 95 -27.40 -8.81 -6.71
N SER A 96 -27.32 -9.92 -5.98
CA SER A 96 -26.46 -11.03 -6.38
C SER A 96 -26.98 -11.54 -7.73
N PRO A 97 -26.11 -11.99 -8.66
CA PRO A 97 -26.57 -12.57 -9.93
C PRO A 97 -27.49 -13.79 -9.74
N GLU A 98 -27.60 -14.32 -8.51
CA GLU A 98 -28.58 -15.34 -8.12
C GLU A 98 -30.03 -14.82 -7.97
N ASP A 99 -30.29 -13.51 -7.88
CA ASP A 99 -31.62 -12.96 -7.58
C ASP A 99 -32.44 -12.57 -8.82
N GLU A 100 -31.91 -12.66 -10.04
CA GLU A 100 -32.61 -12.32 -11.29
C GLU A 100 -33.55 -13.42 -11.82
N GLN A 101 -33.78 -14.48 -11.04
CA GLN A 101 -34.50 -15.67 -11.50
C GLN A 101 -35.89 -15.87 -10.87
N GLU A 102 -36.57 -14.82 -10.40
CA GLU A 102 -38.01 -14.91 -10.08
C GLU A 102 -38.75 -13.59 -10.41
N GLY A 103 -39.40 -13.53 -11.58
CA GLY A 103 -40.43 -12.51 -11.82
C GLY A 103 -40.57 -12.03 -13.27
N GLY A 104 -41.25 -12.81 -14.12
CA GLY A 104 -41.60 -12.38 -15.46
C GLY A 104 -42.73 -13.20 -16.08
N VAL A 105 -43.97 -12.78 -15.84
CA VAL A 105 -45.20 -13.37 -16.37
C VAL A 105 -45.32 -13.13 -17.88
N GLY A 106 -45.39 -14.23 -18.64
CA GLY A 106 -46.28 -14.50 -19.78
C GLY A 106 -46.31 -13.57 -21.00
N SER A 107 -45.81 -14.07 -22.14
CA SER A 107 -46.56 -13.99 -23.42
C SER A 107 -46.10 -15.09 -24.38
N ASP A 108 -47.07 -15.86 -24.85
CA ASP A 108 -46.98 -17.00 -25.76
C ASP A 108 -46.69 -16.59 -27.23
N ARG A 109 -45.93 -17.47 -27.91
CA ARG A 109 -46.08 -17.97 -29.30
C ARG A 109 -45.32 -17.39 -30.51
N ASP A 110 -44.67 -18.37 -31.17
CA ASP A 110 -44.52 -18.65 -32.60
C ASP A 110 -43.45 -17.92 -33.43
N ARG A 111 -42.35 -18.64 -33.76
CA ARG A 111 -42.10 -19.24 -35.09
C ARG A 111 -40.69 -19.87 -35.23
N ASN A 112 -40.70 -21.11 -35.74
CA ASN A 112 -39.73 -21.80 -36.62
C ASN A 112 -38.32 -21.17 -36.75
N GLY A 113 -37.21 -21.85 -36.48
CA GLY A 113 -36.85 -23.18 -36.95
C GLY A 113 -35.78 -23.05 -38.05
N GLU A 114 -34.65 -23.75 -37.88
CA GLU A 114 -33.61 -24.03 -38.89
C GLU A 114 -32.54 -22.93 -39.12
N SER A 115 -31.27 -23.18 -39.43
CA SER A 115 -30.24 -24.21 -39.20
C SER A 115 -28.99 -23.69 -39.94
N THR A 116 -27.80 -24.08 -39.48
CA THR A 116 -26.47 -24.00 -40.13
C THR A 116 -25.88 -22.60 -40.44
N THR A 117 -24.76 -22.24 -39.80
CA THR A 117 -23.36 -22.50 -40.22
C THR A 117 -22.98 -21.80 -41.53
N ASP A 118 -22.09 -20.81 -41.44
CA ASP A 118 -21.20 -20.27 -42.49
C ASP A 118 -20.38 -19.13 -41.82
N HIS A 119 -19.10 -18.87 -42.02
CA HIS A 119 -18.05 -19.43 -42.87
C HIS A 119 -16.71 -18.98 -42.23
N ASN A 120 -15.70 -19.86 -42.26
CA ASN A 120 -14.29 -19.56 -42.04
C ASN A 120 -13.82 -18.31 -42.79
N SER A 121 -12.91 -17.51 -42.22
CA SER A 121 -11.53 -17.34 -42.73
C SER A 121 -10.75 -16.27 -41.96
N VAL A 122 -9.77 -16.73 -41.19
CA VAL A 122 -8.68 -15.95 -40.59
C VAL A 122 -7.58 -15.74 -41.65
N PRO A 123 -7.03 -14.53 -41.83
CA PRO A 123 -5.68 -14.38 -42.32
C PRO A 123 -4.74 -14.19 -41.13
N SER A 124 -3.96 -15.23 -40.85
CA SER A 124 -2.78 -15.17 -40.01
C SER A 124 -1.76 -14.24 -40.66
N ASN A 125 -1.19 -13.31 -39.91
CA ASN A 125 0.08 -12.71 -40.30
C ASN A 125 0.94 -12.51 -39.05
N ASP A 126 1.74 -13.52 -38.78
CA ASP A 126 2.78 -13.55 -37.77
C ASP A 126 4.09 -13.74 -38.54
N SER A 127 5.03 -12.80 -38.42
CA SER A 127 6.46 -13.04 -38.69
C SER A 127 7.32 -11.80 -38.41
N ASP A 128 8.18 -11.96 -37.40
CA ASP A 128 9.63 -11.91 -37.61
C ASP A 128 10.30 -10.59 -38.02
N GLN A 129 10.10 -9.49 -37.28
CA GLN A 129 10.93 -8.28 -37.46
C GLN A 129 11.39 -7.55 -36.19
N ARG A 130 11.47 -8.22 -35.04
CA ARG A 130 11.95 -7.55 -33.81
C ARG A 130 13.24 -8.11 -33.20
N ASN A 131 13.93 -9.04 -33.85
CA ASN A 131 15.13 -9.67 -33.31
C ASN A 131 16.45 -9.33 -34.06
N SER A 132 16.48 -8.23 -34.82
CA SER A 132 17.66 -7.82 -35.60
C SER A 132 18.20 -6.43 -35.25
N ARG A 133 17.67 -5.77 -34.20
CA ARG A 133 18.11 -4.42 -33.79
C ARG A 133 18.95 -4.38 -32.51
N GLU A 134 19.17 -5.50 -31.85
CA GLU A 134 19.98 -5.57 -30.62
C GLU A 134 21.41 -6.08 -30.81
N ALA A 135 21.79 -6.56 -32.00
CA ALA A 135 23.15 -7.07 -32.25
C ALA A 135 24.15 -6.03 -32.80
N GLU A 136 23.73 -4.77 -32.98
CA GLU A 136 24.54 -3.75 -33.69
C GLU A 136 24.95 -2.55 -32.83
N ASN A 137 24.50 -2.48 -31.56
CA ASN A 137 24.84 -1.38 -30.67
C ASN A 137 26.08 -1.65 -29.76
N ASP A 138 26.53 -2.91 -29.67
CA ASP A 138 27.67 -3.31 -28.83
C ASP A 138 29.05 -3.23 -29.52
N ARG A 139 29.11 -2.79 -30.78
CA ARG A 139 30.37 -2.61 -31.52
C ARG A 139 30.85 -1.17 -31.62
N SER A 140 30.15 -0.21 -31.00
CA SER A 140 30.43 1.23 -31.21
C SER A 140 31.06 1.97 -30.02
N SER A 141 31.16 1.38 -28.82
CA SER A 141 31.78 2.08 -27.66
C SER A 141 33.19 1.60 -27.26
N SER A 142 33.75 0.58 -27.92
CA SER A 142 35.12 0.10 -27.65
C SER A 142 36.15 0.70 -28.62
N ARG A 143 36.12 2.02 -28.83
CA ARG A 143 37.10 2.69 -29.68
C ARG A 143 37.13 4.20 -29.43
N TRP A 144 37.53 4.68 -28.23
CA TRP A 144 38.30 5.91 -27.96
C TRP A 144 38.61 5.95 -26.45
N GLU A 145 39.93 5.95 -26.15
CA GLU A 145 40.62 6.47 -24.93
C GLU A 145 40.36 5.83 -23.55
#